data_AF-A0A086XQ88-F1
#
_entry.id   AF-A0A086XQ88-F1
#
_cell.length_a   1.000
_cell.length_b   1.000
_cell.length_c   1.000
_cell.angle_alpha   90.00
_cell.angle_beta   90.00
_cell.angle_gamma   90.00
#
_symmetry.space_group_name_H-M   'P 1'
#
loop_
_entity.id
_entity.type
_entity.pdbx_description
1 polymer ?
#
loop_
_entity_poly.entity_id
_entity_poly.type
_entity_poly.pdbx_seq_one_letter_code
_entity_poly.pdbx_strand_id
1 'polypeptide(L)' 'SVRFSGSTSLITEHASHPPGSKATEDTIFPTADETLASLALDPRQWRRLCICAIARTSTRAEVLGETVEDNVIFMERLG' A
#
# COMPACT_ATOMS: atom_id res chain seq x y z
N SER A 1 -31.81 0.16 15.16
CA SER A 1 -30.64 1.00 15.46
C SER A 1 -29.87 1.19 14.16
N VAL A 2 -29.46 2.41 13.85
CA VAL A 2 -28.57 2.65 12.70
C VAL A 2 -27.18 2.24 13.16
N ARG A 3 -26.62 1.15 12.60
CA ARG A 3 -25.21 0.81 12.79
C ARG A 3 -24.41 1.71 11.86
N PHE A 4 -23.50 2.53 12.41
CA PHE A 4 -22.44 3.13 11.60
C PHE A 4 -21.56 1.97 11.12
N SER A 5 -21.50 1.73 9.82
CA SER A 5 -20.66 0.68 9.24
C SER A 5 -19.18 1.08 9.23
N GLY A 6 -18.34 0.18 9.75
CA GLY A 6 -16.98 -0.13 9.30
C GLY A 6 -15.94 1.00 9.26
N SER A 7 -15.05 1.08 10.26
CA SER A 7 -13.82 1.87 10.14
C SER A 7 -12.94 1.33 9.01
N THR A 8 -12.41 2.19 8.15
CA THR A 8 -11.48 1.78 7.08
C THR A 8 -10.03 2.09 7.43
N SER A 9 -9.10 1.31 6.88
CA SER A 9 -7.65 1.52 6.95
C SER A 9 -7.08 1.51 5.54
N LEU A 10 -6.24 2.50 5.24
CA LEU A 10 -5.49 2.61 3.99
C LEU A 10 -4.01 2.73 4.33
N ILE A 11 -3.20 1.85 3.77
CA ILE A 11 -1.74 1.89 3.85
C ILE A 11 -1.22 1.96 2.42
N THR A 12 -0.27 2.87 2.20
CA THR A 12 0.47 3.00 0.95
C THR A 12 1.96 3.02 1.26
N GLU A 13 2.74 2.27 0.50
CA GLU A 13 4.20 2.21 0.61
C GLU A 13 4.81 1.93 -0.77
N HIS A 14 6.11 2.16 -0.91
CA HIS A 14 6.81 1.87 -2.16
C HIS A 14 6.93 0.36 -2.40
N ALA A 15 6.52 -0.09 -3.59
CA ALA A 15 6.69 -1.46 -4.08
C ALA A 15 7.86 -1.59 -5.07
N SER A 16 8.35 -0.47 -5.59
CA SER A 16 9.54 -0.39 -6.43
C SER A 16 10.46 0.72 -5.96
N HIS A 17 11.67 0.76 -6.50
CA HIS A 17 12.61 1.85 -6.25
C HIS A 17 12.02 3.17 -6.77
N PRO A 18 11.80 4.18 -5.90
CA PRO A 18 11.26 5.45 -6.37
C PRO A 18 12.34 6.26 -7.08
N PRO A 19 12.03 6.84 -8.26
CA PRO A 19 12.92 7.77 -8.94
C PRO A 19 13.46 8.86 -8.02
N GLY A 20 14.78 9.07 -8.03
CA GLY A 20 15.44 10.10 -7.21
C GLY A 20 15.49 9.79 -5.71
N SER A 21 15.14 8.57 -5.28
CA SER A 21 15.30 8.15 -3.89
C SER A 21 16.77 7.87 -3.53
N LYS A 22 17.07 7.88 -2.22
CA LYS A 22 18.37 7.46 -1.68
C LYS A 22 18.41 5.97 -1.33
N ALA A 23 17.38 5.21 -1.70
CA ALA A 23 17.39 3.76 -1.51
C ALA A 23 18.55 3.16 -2.31
N THR A 24 19.25 2.20 -1.71
CA THR A 24 20.34 1.50 -2.38
C THR A 24 19.78 0.50 -3.40
N GLU A 25 20.60 0.06 -4.36
CA GLU A 25 20.18 -0.90 -5.40
C GLU A 25 19.75 -2.26 -4.82
N ASP A 26 20.26 -2.62 -3.64
CA ASP A 26 19.91 -3.83 -2.89
C ASP A 26 18.71 -3.66 -1.95
N THR A 27 18.03 -2.51 -1.97
CA THR A 27 16.81 -2.32 -1.17
C THR A 27 15.73 -3.27 -1.64
N ILE A 28 15.28 -4.15 -0.75
CA ILE A 28 14.16 -5.05 -0.99
C ILE A 28 12.87 -4.33 -0.58
N PHE A 29 11.97 -4.14 -1.54
CA PHE A 29 10.63 -3.62 -1.30
C PHE A 29 9.67 -4.80 -1.08
N PRO A 30 8.90 -4.82 0.02
CA PRO A 30 7.92 -5.87 0.24
C PRO A 30 6.79 -5.77 -0.79
N THR A 31 6.13 -6.89 -1.03
CA THR A 31 4.84 -6.93 -1.72
C THR A 31 3.71 -6.54 -0.75
N ALA A 32 2.56 -6.11 -1.30
CA ALA A 32 1.39 -5.75 -0.48
C ALA A 32 0.93 -6.91 0.43
N ASP A 33 1.04 -8.16 -0.02
CA ASP A 33 0.72 -9.34 0.79
C ASP A 33 1.74 -9.60 1.92
N GLU A 34 3.03 -9.39 1.67
CA GLU A 34 4.08 -9.51 2.72
C GLU A 34 3.88 -8.46 3.81
N THR A 35 3.62 -7.21 3.42
CA THR A 35 3.30 -6.14 4.36
C THR A 35 2.02 -6.46 5.13
N LEU A 36 0.96 -6.90 4.47
CA LEU A 36 -0.27 -7.31 5.15
C LEU A 36 -0.02 -8.44 6.17
N ALA A 37 0.77 -9.45 5.80
CA ALA A 37 1.11 -10.56 6.68
C ALA A 37 1.87 -10.07 7.94
N SER A 38 2.76 -9.09 7.78
CA SER A 38 3.54 -8.52 8.89
C SER A 38 2.70 -7.75 9.91
N LEU A 39 1.55 -7.20 9.50
CA LEU A 39 0.64 -6.47 10.41
C LEU A 39 -0.07 -7.38 11.40
N ALA A 40 -0.03 -8.70 11.18
CA ALA A 40 -0.60 -9.72 12.07
C ALA A 40 -2.07 -9.44 12.48
N LEU A 41 -2.88 -8.90 11.56
CA LEU A 41 -4.28 -8.58 11.81
C LEU A 41 -5.14 -9.85 11.90
N ASP A 42 -6.13 -9.88 12.79
CA ASP A 42 -7.12 -10.98 12.83
C ASP A 42 -7.99 -10.92 11.55
N PRO A 43 -7.89 -11.91 10.64
CA PRO A 43 -8.63 -11.90 9.38
C PRO A 43 -10.16 -11.96 9.58
N ARG A 44 -10.65 -12.30 10.78
CA ARG A 44 -12.08 -12.30 11.11
C ARG A 44 -12.60 -10.90 11.46
N GLN A 45 -11.72 -9.94 11.70
CA GLN A 45 -12.07 -8.55 12.01
C GLN A 45 -11.90 -7.61 10.81
N TRP A 46 -11.38 -8.08 9.68
CA TRP A 46 -11.04 -7.22 8.55
C TRP A 46 -11.48 -7.83 7.22
N ARG A 47 -12.10 -6.99 6.39
CA ARG A 47 -12.39 -7.27 4.99
C ARG A 47 -11.34 -6.58 4.12
N ARG A 48 -10.67 -7.35 3.27
CA ARG A 48 -9.72 -6.83 2.28
C ARG A 48 -10.50 -6.20 1.12
N LEU A 49 -10.20 -4.95 0.79
CA LEU A 49 -10.82 -4.22 -0.31
C LEU A 49 -9.85 -4.04 -1.50
N CYS A 50 -8.58 -3.72 -1.24
CA CYS A 50 -7.49 -3.84 -2.22
C CYS A 50 -6.22 -4.29 -1.52
N ILE A 51 -5.55 -5.30 -2.08
CA ILE A 51 -4.18 -5.67 -1.74
C ILE A 51 -3.50 -5.79 -3.09
N CYS A 52 -2.81 -4.74 -3.51
CA CYS A 52 -2.48 -4.52 -4.91
C CYS A 52 -1.25 -3.62 -5.05
N ALA A 53 -0.45 -3.82 -6.10
CA ALA A 53 0.58 -2.88 -6.52
C ALA A 53 0.00 -1.98 -7.63
N ILE A 54 0.18 -0.67 -7.51
CA ILE A 54 -0.32 0.31 -8.47
C ILE A 54 0.85 1.14 -9.00
N ALA A 55 1.06 1.08 -10.30
CA ALA A 55 1.98 1.98 -10.99
C ALA A 55 1.40 3.39 -11.06
N ARG A 56 2.21 4.40 -10.75
CA ARG A 56 1.88 5.80 -10.95
C ARG A 56 3.04 6.57 -11.57
N THR A 57 2.70 7.56 -12.38
CA THR A 57 3.66 8.48 -12.96
C THR A 57 3.98 9.61 -11.97
N SER A 58 5.26 9.92 -11.82
CA SER A 58 5.71 11.02 -10.99
C SER A 58 5.38 12.36 -11.64
N THR A 59 4.83 13.26 -10.83
CA THR A 59 4.54 14.65 -11.20
C THR A 59 5.62 15.62 -10.71
N ARG A 60 6.64 15.10 -10.03
CA ARG A 60 7.73 15.89 -9.48
C ARG A 60 8.71 16.27 -10.59
N ALA A 61 9.11 17.54 -10.67
CA ALA A 61 9.88 18.08 -11.79
C ALA A 61 11.18 17.31 -12.08
N GLU A 62 11.90 16.85 -11.05
CA GLU A 62 13.18 16.17 -11.20
C GLU A 62 13.08 14.77 -11.82
N VAL A 63 11.90 14.16 -11.79
CA VAL A 63 11.63 12.78 -12.24
C VAL A 63 10.31 12.71 -13.00
N LEU A 64 9.96 13.81 -13.68
CA LEU A 64 8.66 13.98 -14.33
C LEU A 64 8.49 12.94 -15.44
N GLY A 65 7.40 12.18 -15.39
CA GLY A 65 7.11 11.14 -16.39
C GLY A 65 7.68 9.77 -16.04
N GLU A 66 8.55 9.66 -15.03
CA GLU A 66 9.02 8.37 -14.54
C GLU A 66 7.93 7.65 -13.76
N THR A 67 7.96 6.31 -13.78
CA THR A 67 6.95 5.47 -13.13
C THR A 67 7.53 4.81 -11.88
N VAL A 68 6.72 4.79 -10.82
CA VAL A 68 7.00 4.06 -9.57
C VAL A 68 5.77 3.22 -9.23
N GLU A 69 5.99 2.05 -8.65
CA GLU A 69 4.92 1.22 -8.10
C GLU A 69 4.81 1.42 -6.59
N ASP A 70 3.59 1.57 -6.10
CA ASP A 70 3.28 1.60 -4.69
C ASP A 70 2.34 0.44 -4.34
N ASN A 71 2.56 -0.21 -3.21
CA ASN A 71 1.59 -1.11 -2.63
C ASN A 71 0.43 -0.28 -2.08
N VAL A 72 -0.78 -0.75 -2.31
CA VAL A 72 -2.02 -0.23 -1.74
C VAL A 72 -2.70 -1.35 -0.98
N ILE A 73 -2.84 -1.15 0.33
CA ILE A 73 -3.53 -2.05 1.24
C ILE A 73 -4.72 -1.29 1.81
N PHE A 74 -5.90 -1.56 1.28
CA PHE A 74 -7.16 -0.96 1.71
C PHE A 74 -8.05 -2.01 2.34
N MET A 75 -8.48 -1.76 3.57
CA MET A 75 -9.25 -2.70 4.38
C MET A 75 -10.38 -1.99 5.12
N GLU A 76 -11.41 -2.74 5.45
CA GLU A 76 -12.52 -2.30 6.29
C GLU A 76 -12.63 -3.22 7.51
N ARG A 77 -12.86 -2.63 8.68
CA ARG A 77 -13.09 -3.37 9.91
C ARG A 77 -14.51 -3.95 9.92
N LEU A 78 -14.61 -5.25 10.13
CA LEU A 78 -15.85 -5.98 10.37
C LEU A 78 -16.35 -5.65 11.78
N GLY A 79 -17.61 -5.21 11.88
CA GLY A 79 -18.27 -4.80 13.13
C GLY A 79 -19.08 -5.90 13.80
#